data_AF-A0A1H7I656-F1
#
_entry.id   AF-A0A1H7I656-F1
#
_cell.length_a   1.000
_cell.length_b   1.000
_cell.length_c   1.000
_cell.angle_alpha   90.00
_cell.angle_beta   90.00
_cell.angle_gamma   90.00
#
_symmetry.space_group_name_H-M   'P 1'
#
loop_
_entity.id
_entity.type
_entity.pdbx_description
1 polymer ?
#
loop_
_entity_poly.entity_id
_entity_poly.type
_entity_poly.pdbx_seq_one_letter_code
_entity_poly.pdbx_strand_id
1 'polypeptide(L)'
;MIDYGVPTEPWERPVAALLSSSCQPTPSRAARQELDQVVEETLALVTQPDPLTAAFQARLGLTALDVAADYLVSGVRDLSAAVIAVASSGAYAAREALGHHGLRSQRTGGQRQAVAAVLADASLGAGCLPEAHAKALTAAVEQAEGRLRTRLAACRQSRSAT
;
A
#
# COMPACT_ATOMS: atom_id res chain seq x y z
N MET A 1 -1.94 -30.69 -6.98
CA MET A 1 -2.24 -30.61 -5.54
C MET A 1 -1.65 -29.31 -5.06
N ILE A 2 -2.47 -28.29 -4.79
CA ILE A 2 -1.96 -27.03 -4.26
C ILE A 2 -1.72 -27.27 -2.78
N ASP A 3 -0.49 -27.05 -2.34
CA ASP A 3 -0.09 -27.16 -0.95
C ASP A 3 -0.83 -26.08 -0.15
N TYR A 4 -1.71 -26.49 0.76
CA TYR A 4 -2.36 -25.55 1.66
C TYR A 4 -1.36 -25.21 2.76
N GLY A 5 -0.57 -24.15 2.52
CA GLY A 5 0.30 -23.58 3.54
C GLY A 5 -0.54 -23.21 4.76
N VAL A 6 -0.16 -23.70 5.94
CA VAL A 6 -0.75 -23.26 7.20
C VAL A 6 -0.33 -21.80 7.40
N PRO A 7 -1.27 -20.85 7.64
CA PRO A 7 -0.90 -19.48 7.95
C PRO A 7 0.05 -19.45 9.15
N THR A 8 1.27 -19.00 8.91
CA THR A 8 2.35 -18.82 9.91
C THR A 8 2.49 -17.37 10.33
N GLU A 9 2.18 -16.44 9.42
CA GLU A 9 2.35 -15.01 9.67
C GLU A 9 1.02 -14.36 10.10
N PRO A 10 1.05 -13.34 10.99
CA PRO A 10 -0.16 -12.68 11.49
C PRO A 10 -1.06 -12.09 10.40
N TRP A 11 -0.50 -11.74 9.24
CA TRP A 11 -1.23 -11.17 8.11
C TRP A 11 -1.86 -12.21 7.18
N GLU A 12 -1.39 -13.46 7.19
CA GLU A 12 -1.81 -14.48 6.21
C GLU A 12 -3.27 -14.88 6.41
N ARG A 13 -3.69 -15.04 7.66
CA ARG A 13 -5.07 -15.39 8.01
C ARG A 13 -6.09 -14.34 7.55
N PRO A 14 -5.97 -13.04 7.91
CA PRO A 14 -6.92 -12.04 7.44
C PRO A 14 -6.88 -11.85 5.91
N VAL A 15 -5.71 -11.95 5.27
CA VAL A 15 -5.61 -11.93 3.79
C VAL A 15 -6.37 -13.09 3.17
N ALA A 16 -6.15 -14.31 3.65
CA ALA A 16 -6.83 -15.50 3.13
C ALA A 16 -8.35 -15.37 3.27
N ALA A 17 -8.84 -14.92 4.42
CA ALA A 17 -10.26 -14.76 4.67
C ALA A 17 -10.91 -13.66 3.82
N LEU A 18 -10.22 -12.54 3.58
CA LEU A 18 -10.68 -11.48 2.66
C LEU A 18 -10.75 -11.98 1.21
N LEU A 19 -9.74 -12.75 0.76
CA LEU A 19 -9.74 -13.36 -0.56
C LEU A 19 -10.87 -14.38 -0.71
N SER A 20 -11.07 -15.23 0.30
CA SER A 20 -12.18 -16.18 0.32
C SER A 20 -13.54 -15.49 0.28
N SER A 21 -13.71 -14.40 1.04
CA SER A 21 -14.96 -13.62 1.06
C SER A 21 -15.23 -12.93 -0.28
N SER A 22 -14.18 -12.40 -0.93
CA SER A 22 -14.29 -11.76 -2.25
C SER A 22 -14.67 -12.73 -3.38
N CYS A 23 -14.38 -14.02 -3.21
CA CYS A 23 -14.71 -15.07 -4.18
C CYS A 23 -16.10 -15.69 -3.96
N GLN A 24 -16.80 -15.35 -2.87
CA GLN A 24 -18.11 -15.95 -2.56
C GLN A 24 -19.25 -15.21 -3.28
N PRO A 25 -20.07 -15.92 -4.10
CA PRO A 25 -21.11 -15.29 -4.91
C PRO A 25 -22.35 -14.84 -4.10
N THR A 26 -22.55 -15.33 -2.88
CA THR A 26 -23.73 -14.96 -2.07
C THR A 26 -23.34 -14.74 -0.60
N PRO A 27 -23.73 -13.60 0.00
CA PRO A 27 -23.49 -13.33 1.42
C PRO A 27 -24.28 -14.31 2.30
N SER A 28 -23.58 -15.05 3.18
CA SER A 28 -24.20 -15.95 4.15
C SER A 28 -24.08 -15.40 5.59
N ARG A 29 -24.94 -15.87 6.51
CA ARG A 29 -24.87 -15.46 7.92
C ARG A 29 -23.56 -15.90 8.59
N ALA A 30 -23.04 -17.07 8.23
CA ALA A 30 -21.73 -17.54 8.70
C ALA A 30 -20.59 -16.65 8.18
N ALA A 31 -20.66 -16.25 6.90
CA ALA A 31 -19.71 -15.31 6.31
C ALA A 31 -19.70 -13.95 7.04
N ARG A 32 -20.84 -13.50 7.59
CA ARG A 32 -20.87 -12.26 8.39
C ARG A 32 -20.07 -12.36 9.70
N GLN A 33 -20.21 -13.45 10.46
CA GLN A 33 -19.46 -13.61 11.72
C GLN A 33 -17.96 -13.77 11.48
N GLU A 34 -17.60 -14.49 10.41
CA GLU A 34 -16.21 -14.57 9.96
C GLU A 34 -15.67 -13.20 9.57
N LEU A 35 -16.49 -12.37 8.91
CA LEU A 35 -16.09 -11.02 8.52
C LEU A 35 -15.91 -10.05 9.69
N ASP A 36 -16.74 -10.12 10.75
CA ASP A 36 -16.50 -9.35 11.98
C ASP A 36 -15.11 -9.66 12.56
N GLN A 37 -14.75 -10.95 12.64
CA GLN A 37 -13.44 -11.37 13.10
C GLN A 37 -12.31 -10.88 12.17
N VAL A 38 -12.50 -10.97 10.86
CA VAL A 38 -11.50 -10.52 9.87
C VAL A 38 -11.30 -9.00 9.93
N VAL A 39 -12.35 -8.22 10.17
CA VAL A 39 -12.25 -6.77 10.37
C VAL A 39 -11.46 -6.45 11.63
N GLU A 40 -11.69 -7.19 12.72
CA GLU A 40 -10.92 -7.03 13.96
C GLU A 40 -9.44 -7.39 13.79
N GLU A 41 -9.14 -8.54 13.18
CA GLU A 41 -7.77 -8.98 12.87
C GLU A 41 -7.06 -7.98 11.94
N THR A 42 -7.76 -7.47 10.93
CA THR A 42 -7.23 -6.44 10.03
C THR A 42 -7.00 -5.13 10.77
N LEU A 43 -7.93 -4.69 11.63
CA LEU A 43 -7.76 -3.49 12.44
C LEU A 43 -6.53 -3.58 13.33
N ALA A 44 -6.29 -4.74 13.95
CA ALA A 44 -5.10 -4.97 14.78
C ALA A 44 -3.80 -4.80 13.98
N LEU A 45 -3.74 -5.30 12.74
CA LEU A 45 -2.58 -5.15 11.85
C LEU A 45 -2.38 -3.70 11.37
N VAL A 46 -3.48 -2.98 11.08
CA VAL A 46 -3.43 -1.61 10.53
C VAL A 46 -3.18 -0.56 11.64
N THR A 47 -3.53 -0.87 12.90
CA THR A 47 -3.32 0.05 14.04
C THR A 47 -1.85 0.14 14.46
N GLN A 48 -0.98 -0.77 13.98
CA GLN A 48 0.46 -0.70 14.15
C GLN A 48 1.13 -0.32 12.82
N PRO A 49 1.06 0.96 12.42
CA PRO A 49 1.59 1.40 11.14
C PRO A 49 3.10 1.15 11.07
N ASP A 50 3.53 0.37 10.09
CA ASP A 50 4.94 0.19 9.75
C ASP A 50 5.21 0.89 8.40
N PRO A 51 6.11 1.89 8.34
CA PRO A 51 6.43 2.60 7.10
C PRO A 51 6.82 1.67 5.94
N LEU A 52 7.47 0.53 6.21
CA LEU A 52 7.89 -0.43 5.18
C LEU A 52 6.71 -1.19 4.57
N THR A 53 5.64 -1.38 5.34
CA THR A 53 4.45 -2.13 4.93
C THR A 53 3.20 -1.26 4.84
N ALA A 54 3.30 0.07 4.97
CA ALA A 54 2.16 0.99 4.98
C ALA A 54 1.25 0.86 3.75
N ALA A 55 1.83 0.68 2.56
CA ALA A 55 1.04 0.46 1.34
C ALA A 55 0.26 -0.87 1.38
N PHE A 56 0.86 -1.92 1.95
CA PHE A 56 0.20 -3.21 2.17
C PHE A 56 -0.92 -3.08 3.21
N GLN A 57 -0.64 -2.48 4.37
CA GLN A 57 -1.61 -2.24 5.44
C GLN A 57 -2.81 -1.41 4.94
N ALA A 58 -2.54 -0.37 4.14
CA ALA A 58 -3.61 0.43 3.52
C ALA A 58 -4.47 -0.43 2.59
N ARG A 59 -3.88 -1.21 1.69
CA ARG A 59 -4.65 -2.09 0.77
C ARG A 59 -5.42 -3.17 1.51
N LEU A 60 -4.85 -3.73 2.58
CA LEU A 60 -5.52 -4.73 3.41
C LEU A 60 -6.77 -4.12 4.06
N GLY A 61 -6.63 -2.97 4.73
CA GLY A 61 -7.75 -2.28 5.35
C GLY A 61 -8.79 -1.80 4.36
N LEU A 62 -8.39 -1.29 3.18
CA LEU A 62 -9.32 -0.90 2.12
C LEU A 62 -10.11 -2.10 1.58
N THR A 63 -9.44 -3.23 1.33
CA THR A 63 -10.11 -4.48 0.92
C THR A 63 -11.11 -4.93 1.98
N ALA A 64 -10.75 -4.86 3.27
CA ALA A 64 -11.67 -5.19 4.35
C ALA A 64 -12.89 -4.26 4.40
N LEU A 65 -12.72 -2.96 4.12
CA LEU A 65 -13.84 -2.02 4.00
C LEU A 65 -14.74 -2.33 2.80
N ASP A 66 -14.17 -2.71 1.66
CA ASP A 66 -14.94 -3.09 0.47
C ASP A 66 -15.76 -4.36 0.72
N VAL A 67 -15.13 -5.40 1.27
CA VAL A 67 -15.84 -6.65 1.61
C VAL A 67 -16.89 -6.39 2.69
N ALA A 68 -16.61 -5.53 3.67
CA ALA A 68 -17.57 -5.16 4.72
C ALA A 68 -18.69 -4.25 4.24
N ALA A 69 -18.59 -3.58 3.09
CA ALA A 69 -19.59 -2.62 2.63
C ALA A 69 -20.98 -3.25 2.43
N ASP A 70 -21.02 -4.54 2.05
CA ASP A 70 -22.26 -5.31 1.84
C ASP A 70 -22.84 -5.89 3.14
N TYR A 71 -22.17 -5.68 4.28
CA TYR A 71 -22.52 -6.26 5.56
C TYR A 71 -22.59 -5.19 6.66
N LEU A 72 -23.50 -5.36 7.63
CA LEU A 72 -23.51 -4.52 8.83
C LEU A 72 -22.50 -5.07 9.84
N VAL A 73 -21.21 -4.86 9.55
CA VAL A 73 -20.07 -5.32 10.36
C VAL A 73 -19.71 -4.28 11.40
N SER A 74 -19.35 -4.72 12.60
CA SER A 74 -18.80 -3.85 13.64
C SER A 74 -17.38 -3.37 13.29
N GLY A 75 -16.91 -2.27 13.89
CA GLY A 75 -15.51 -1.82 13.71
C GLY A 75 -15.16 -1.15 12.37
N VAL A 76 -16.06 -1.07 11.38
CA VAL A 76 -15.81 -0.42 10.07
C VAL A 76 -15.34 1.04 10.20
N ARG A 77 -15.87 1.77 11.18
CA ARG A 77 -15.47 3.16 11.46
C ARG A 77 -14.04 3.23 11.99
N ASP A 78 -13.70 2.36 12.92
CA ASP A 78 -12.37 2.32 13.55
C ASP A 78 -11.33 1.86 12.54
N LEU A 79 -11.67 0.87 11.71
CA LEU A 79 -10.86 0.44 10.57
C LEU A 79 -10.62 1.59 9.58
N SER A 80 -11.67 2.35 9.24
CA SER A 80 -11.53 3.53 8.37
C SER A 80 -10.58 4.57 8.97
N ALA A 81 -10.68 4.84 10.27
CA ALA A 81 -9.78 5.75 10.96
C ALA A 81 -8.32 5.24 10.96
N ALA A 82 -8.12 3.95 11.21
CA ALA A 82 -6.80 3.32 11.19
C ALA A 82 -6.17 3.37 9.78
N VAL A 83 -6.93 3.09 8.72
CA VAL A 83 -6.47 3.23 7.33
C VAL A 83 -6.05 4.66 7.00
N ILE A 84 -6.77 5.67 7.50
CA ILE A 84 -6.39 7.09 7.31
C ILE A 84 -5.08 7.40 8.05
N ALA A 85 -4.87 6.82 9.24
CA ALA A 85 -3.62 6.97 9.97
C ALA A 85 -2.44 6.36 9.21
N VAL A 86 -2.58 5.14 8.68
CA VAL A 86 -1.59 4.50 7.79
C VAL A 86 -1.36 5.34 6.53
N ALA A 87 -2.41 5.90 5.94
CA ALA A 87 -2.29 6.76 4.76
C ALA A 87 -1.45 8.03 5.04
N SER A 88 -1.37 8.45 6.30
CA SER A 88 -0.57 9.60 6.71
C SER A 88 0.93 9.27 6.87
N SER A 89 1.32 7.98 6.85
CA SER A 89 2.72 7.55 7.03
C SER A 89 3.47 7.31 5.72
N GLY A 90 2.80 7.28 4.56
CA GLY A 90 3.49 7.04 3.29
C GLY A 90 2.68 7.42 2.05
N ALA A 91 3.38 7.93 1.02
CA ALA A 91 2.75 8.45 -0.20
C ALA A 91 1.98 7.38 -1.00
N TYR A 92 2.46 6.14 -1.03
CA TYR A 92 1.71 5.05 -1.67
C TYR A 92 0.41 4.74 -0.91
N ALA A 93 0.46 4.65 0.42
CA ALA A 93 -0.73 4.48 1.24
C ALA A 93 -1.71 5.65 1.09
N ALA A 94 -1.20 6.89 1.06
CA ALA A 94 -1.98 8.09 0.80
C ALA A 94 -2.72 8.03 -0.54
N ARG A 95 -2.04 7.58 -1.61
CA ARG A 95 -2.63 7.43 -2.94
C ARG A 95 -3.77 6.42 -2.93
N GLU A 96 -3.56 5.23 -2.37
CA GLU A 96 -4.58 4.18 -2.27
C GLU A 96 -5.80 4.70 -1.51
N ALA A 97 -5.56 5.31 -0.34
CA ALA A 97 -6.62 5.88 0.47
C ALA A 97 -7.38 6.95 -0.30
N LEU A 98 -6.73 7.95 -0.93
CA LEU A 98 -7.40 9.03 -1.68
C LEU A 98 -8.18 8.54 -2.91
N GLY A 99 -7.75 7.44 -3.53
CA GLY A 99 -8.49 6.80 -4.63
C GLY A 99 -9.72 6.02 -4.19
N HIS A 100 -9.82 5.63 -2.91
CA HIS A 100 -10.88 4.74 -2.45
C HIS A 100 -12.24 5.41 -2.26
N HIS A 101 -13.26 4.92 -2.98
CA HIS A 101 -14.62 5.46 -2.97
C HIS A 101 -15.30 5.33 -1.60
N GLY A 102 -15.24 4.15 -0.97
CA GLY A 102 -15.88 3.92 0.35
C GLY A 102 -15.27 4.78 1.47
N LEU A 103 -13.99 5.13 1.35
CA LEU A 103 -13.29 5.94 2.35
C LEU A 103 -13.52 7.44 2.10
N ARG A 104 -13.94 7.83 0.89
CA ARG A 104 -14.18 9.23 0.53
C ARG A 104 -15.35 9.84 1.30
N SER A 105 -16.42 9.07 1.54
CA SER A 105 -17.60 9.52 2.30
C SER A 105 -17.35 9.59 3.81
N GLN A 106 -16.40 8.80 4.33
CA GLN A 106 -16.10 8.72 5.76
C GLN A 106 -15.02 9.71 6.24
N ARG A 107 -14.23 10.26 5.32
CA ARG A 107 -13.16 11.21 5.65
C ARG A 107 -13.68 12.61 5.92
N THR A 108 -13.18 13.22 6.99
CA THR A 108 -13.36 14.66 7.22
C THR A 108 -12.51 15.47 6.24
N GLY A 109 -12.86 16.75 6.03
CA GLY A 109 -12.07 17.67 5.21
C GLY A 109 -10.62 17.77 5.67
N GLY A 110 -10.39 17.84 6.99
CA GLY A 110 -9.04 17.90 7.58
C GLY A 110 -8.23 16.62 7.33
N GLN A 111 -8.83 15.45 7.48
CA GLN A 111 -8.17 14.17 7.18
C GLN A 111 -7.78 14.06 5.69
N ARG A 112 -8.68 14.51 4.79
CA ARG A 112 -8.39 14.53 3.36
C ARG A 112 -7.22 15.44 3.04
N GLN A 113 -7.16 16.63 3.66
CA GLN A 113 -6.08 17.58 3.43
C GLN A 113 -4.74 17.04 3.96
N ALA A 114 -4.72 16.42 5.14
CA ALA A 114 -3.52 15.81 5.71
C ALA A 114 -2.95 14.71 4.81
N VAL A 115 -3.80 13.78 4.33
CA VAL A 115 -3.37 12.71 3.43
C VAL A 115 -2.93 13.26 2.06
N ALA A 116 -3.57 14.32 1.57
CA ALA A 116 -3.17 14.98 0.33
C ALA A 116 -1.81 15.70 0.44
N ALA A 117 -1.48 16.25 1.62
CA ALA A 117 -0.18 16.86 1.88
C ALA A 117 0.95 15.83 1.75
N VAL A 118 0.75 14.60 2.26
CA VAL A 118 1.72 13.50 2.11
C VAL A 118 2.04 13.19 0.64
N LEU A 119 1.02 13.22 -0.24
CA LEU A 119 1.24 13.06 -1.69
C LEU A 119 2.02 14.24 -2.29
N ALA A 120 1.67 15.46 -1.90
CA ALA A 120 2.32 16.67 -2.39
C ALA A 120 3.80 16.72 -1.99
N ASP A 121 4.11 16.39 -0.73
CA ASP A 121 5.48 16.34 -0.21
C ASP A 121 6.32 15.28 -0.93
N ALA A 122 5.71 14.15 -1.28
CA ALA A 122 6.35 13.11 -2.08
C ALA A 122 6.40 13.42 -3.59
N SER A 123 5.87 14.57 -4.02
CA SER A 123 5.65 14.92 -5.44
C SER A 123 4.87 13.84 -6.23
N LEU A 124 4.17 12.95 -5.54
CA LEU A 124 3.50 11.81 -6.14
C LEU A 124 2.13 12.26 -6.63
N GLY A 125 1.89 12.15 -7.93
CA GLY A 125 0.64 12.61 -8.57
C GLY A 125 0.67 14.07 -9.06
N ALA A 126 1.77 14.79 -8.86
CA ALA A 126 1.96 16.14 -9.41
C ALA A 126 2.13 16.15 -10.94
N GLY A 127 2.39 15.00 -11.57
CA GLY A 127 2.62 14.86 -13.02
C GLY A 127 3.89 15.53 -13.55
N CYS A 128 4.52 16.39 -12.73
CA CYS A 128 5.69 17.17 -13.05
C CYS A 128 6.72 17.00 -11.93
N LEU A 129 7.95 16.63 -12.28
CA LEU A 129 9.07 16.64 -11.35
C LEU A 129 9.61 18.08 -11.26
N PRO A 130 9.81 18.67 -10.07
CA PRO A 130 10.40 20.00 -9.95
C PRO A 130 11.74 20.06 -10.68
N GLU A 131 12.01 21.17 -11.37
CA GLU A 131 13.18 21.31 -12.25
C GLU A 131 14.51 21.00 -11.55
N ALA A 132 14.63 21.39 -10.28
CA ALA A 132 15.82 21.09 -9.46
C ALA A 132 16.03 19.57 -9.27
N HIS A 133 14.97 18.82 -8.97
CA HIS A 133 15.03 17.36 -8.84
C HIS A 133 15.29 16.69 -10.19
N ALA A 134 14.70 17.19 -11.28
CA ALA A 134 14.95 16.69 -12.62
C ALA A 134 16.43 16.84 -13.01
N LYS A 135 17.01 18.03 -12.81
CA LYS A 135 18.43 18.30 -13.04
C LYS A 135 19.33 17.40 -12.19
N ALA A 136 19.02 17.24 -10.90
CA ALA A 136 19.79 16.38 -10.00
C ALA A 136 19.79 14.91 -10.45
N LEU A 137 18.62 14.38 -10.85
CA LEU A 137 18.51 13.01 -11.35
C LEU A 137 19.25 12.82 -12.67
N THR A 138 19.09 13.74 -13.63
CA THR A 138 19.83 13.70 -14.90
C THR A 138 21.33 13.70 -14.67
N ALA A 139 21.84 14.59 -13.81
CA ALA A 139 23.26 14.65 -13.48
C ALA A 139 23.76 13.36 -12.81
N ALA A 140 22.98 12.77 -11.90
CA ALA A 140 23.34 11.51 -11.26
C ALA A 140 23.41 10.35 -12.27
N VAL A 141 22.46 10.28 -13.21
CA VAL A 141 22.44 9.28 -14.28
C VAL A 141 23.63 9.45 -15.22
N GLU A 142 23.93 10.68 -15.65
CA GLU A 142 25.09 10.98 -16.49
C GLU A 142 26.41 10.58 -15.81
N GLN A 143 26.56 10.85 -14.51
CA GLN A 143 27.73 10.42 -13.75
C GLN A 143 27.84 8.90 -13.64
N ALA A 144 26.73 8.21 -13.34
CA ALA A 144 26.71 6.75 -13.27
C ALA A 144 27.07 6.12 -14.62
N GLU A 145 26.51 6.66 -15.71
CA GLU A 145 26.80 6.21 -17.07
C GLU A 145 28.26 6.43 -17.46
N GLY A 146 28.81 7.61 -17.16
CA GLY A 146 30.23 7.91 -17.40
C GLY A 146 31.15 6.92 -16.66
N ARG A 147 30.86 6.65 -15.38
CA ARG A 147 31.62 5.67 -14.59
C ARG A 147 31.52 4.26 -15.16
N LEU A 148 30.33 3.84 -15.60
CA LEU A 148 30.11 2.55 -16.24
C LEU A 148 30.90 2.43 -17.55
N ARG A 149 30.88 3.45 -18.42
CA ARG A 149 31.65 3.47 -19.68
C ARG A 149 33.14 3.34 -19.43
N THR A 150 33.69 4.10 -18.48
CA THR A 150 35.12 4.01 -18.12
C THR A 150 35.49 2.60 -17.63
N ARG A 151 34.66 1.98 -16.77
CA ARG A 151 34.91 0.63 -16.27
C ARG A 151 34.83 -0.43 -17.37
N LEU A 152 33.88 -0.31 -18.28
CA LEU A 152 33.75 -1.21 -19.43
C LEU A 152 34.92 -1.07 -20.41
N ALA A 153 35.39 0.16 -20.66
CA ALA A 153 36.56 0.40 -21.50
C ALA A 153 37.83 -0.22 -20.90
N ALA A 154 38.06 -0.03 -19.59
CA ALA A 154 39.18 -0.62 -18.88
C ALA A 154 39.14 -2.17 -18.91
N CYS A 155 37.96 -2.78 -18.70
CA CYS A 155 37.80 -4.24 -18.76
C CYS A 155 38.07 -4.82 -20.16
N ARG A 156 37.67 -4.11 -21.22
CA ARG A 156 37.99 -4.52 -22.61
C ARG A 156 39.49 -4.46 -22.87
N GLN A 157 40.16 -3.40 -22.44
CA GLN A 157 41.61 -3.23 -22.61
C GLN A 157 42.40 -4.33 -21.88
N SER A 158 42.00 -4.71 -20.67
CA SER A 158 42.64 -5.82 -19.95
C SER A 158 42.45 -7.19 -20.62
N ARG A 159 41.34 -7.40 -21.35
CA ARG A 159 41.08 -8.65 -22.09
C ARG A 159 41.83 -8.76 -23.42
N SER A 160 42.15 -7.64 -24.06
CA SER A 160 42.92 -7.62 -25.31
C SER A 160 44.44 -7.74 -25.10
N ALA A 161 44.90 -7.63 -23.85
CA ALA A 161 46.30 -7.75 -23.46
C ALA A 161 46.69 -9.15 -22.94
N THR A 162 45.77 -10.11 -22.99
CA THR A 162 45.98 -11.53 -22.66
C THR A 162 45.80 -12.37 -23.91
#